data_AF-G3BDB5-F1
#
_entry.id   AF-G3BDB5-F1
#
_cell.length_a   1.000
_cell.length_b   1.000
_cell.length_c   1.000
_cell.angle_alpha   90.00
_cell.angle_beta   90.00
_cell.angle_gamma   90.00
#
_symmetry.space_group_name_H-M   'P 1'
#
loop_
_entity.id
_entity.type
_entity.pdbx_description
1 polymer ?
#
loop_
_entity_poly.entity_id
_entity_poly.type
_entity_poly.pdbx_seq_one_letter_code
_entity_poly.pdbx_strand_id
1 'polypeptide(L)'
;MSYGASYEQYNTLFLNEASEIHPSIVYRNLGLVTVLLLVLTLLSLATALMVNLKNKSHVSYLVSASIASLSIGFGSILLSNYVGVYI
;
A
#
# COMPACT_ATOMS: atom_id res chain seq x y z
N MET A 1 32.42 -1.31 25.67
CA MET A 1 30.97 -1.58 25.58
C MET A 1 30.71 -2.12 24.19
N SER A 2 30.36 -3.42 24.06
CA SER A 2 29.95 -3.99 22.78
C SER A 2 28.46 -3.72 22.61
N TYR A 3 28.09 -2.98 21.56
CA TYR A 3 26.69 -2.76 21.20
C TYR A 3 26.22 -3.97 20.38
N GLY A 4 25.58 -4.94 21.03
CA GLY A 4 24.90 -6.08 20.36
C GLY A 4 25.29 -7.46 20.88
N ALA A 5 24.48 -8.46 20.49
CA ALA A 5 24.72 -9.88 20.74
C ALA A 5 25.87 -10.41 19.85
N SER A 6 26.52 -11.51 20.24
CA SER A 6 27.59 -12.10 19.43
C SER A 6 27.05 -12.74 18.14
N TYR A 7 27.92 -12.92 17.14
CA TYR A 7 27.55 -13.64 15.92
C TYR A 7 26.95 -15.02 16.22
N GLU A 8 27.55 -15.79 17.15
CA GLU A 8 27.02 -17.10 17.54
C GLU A 8 25.62 -17.02 18.15
N GLN A 9 25.33 -15.95 18.91
CA GLN A 9 23.98 -15.74 19.45
C GLN A 9 22.98 -15.49 18.32
N TYR A 10 23.30 -14.63 17.34
CA TYR A 10 22.42 -14.40 16.19
C TYR A 10 22.27 -15.64 15.30
N ASN A 11 23.34 -16.41 15.10
CA ASN A 11 23.29 -17.65 14.31
C ASN A 11 22.41 -18.70 14.99
N THR A 12 22.50 -18.82 16.32
CA THR A 12 21.64 -19.72 17.11
C THR A 12 20.18 -19.31 17.02
N LEU A 13 19.88 -18.00 17.10
CA LEU A 13 18.53 -17.47 16.92
C LEU A 13 18.00 -17.72 15.49
N PHE A 14 18.83 -17.49 14.46
CA PHE A 14 18.44 -17.71 13.08
C PHE A 14 18.12 -19.18 12.79
N LEU A 15 18.93 -20.11 13.31
CA LEU A 15 18.76 -21.54 13.02
C LEU A 15 17.62 -22.19 13.82
N ASN A 16 17.35 -21.70 15.05
CA ASN A 16 16.42 -22.37 15.97
C ASN A 16 15.12 -21.61 16.22
N GLU A 17 15.13 -20.28 16.06
CA GLU A 17 13.99 -19.42 16.44
C GLU A 17 13.43 -18.58 15.29
N ALA A 18 14.13 -18.48 14.15
CA ALA A 18 13.59 -17.76 13.00
C ALA A 18 12.44 -18.54 12.35
N SER A 19 11.33 -17.84 12.13
CA SER A 19 10.25 -18.32 11.27
C SER A 19 10.45 -17.81 9.85
N GLU A 20 10.00 -18.61 8.87
CA GLU A 20 9.98 -18.16 7.49
C GLU A 20 9.08 -16.92 7.34
N ILE A 21 9.59 -15.92 6.60
CA ILE A 21 8.81 -14.73 6.28
C ILE A 21 7.84 -15.10 5.16
N HIS A 22 6.59 -15.38 5.53
CA HIS A 22 5.55 -15.61 4.54
C HIS A 22 5.10 -14.26 3.93
N PRO A 23 5.07 -14.15 2.59
CA PRO A 23 4.54 -12.95 1.95
C PRO A 23 3.06 -12.79 2.31
N SER A 24 2.65 -11.55 2.62
CA SER A 24 1.27 -11.28 2.98
C SER A 24 0.31 -11.60 1.83
N ILE A 25 -0.97 -11.83 2.14
CA ILE A 25 -2.03 -12.11 1.15
C ILE A 25 -2.12 -11.02 0.09
N VAL A 26 -1.77 -9.77 0.44
CA VAL A 26 -1.71 -8.63 -0.47
C VAL A 26 -0.65 -8.85 -1.54
N TYR A 27 0.55 -9.29 -1.16
CA TYR A 27 1.64 -9.59 -2.11
C TYR A 27 1.34 -10.81 -2.99
N ARG A 28 0.59 -11.80 -2.46
CA ARG A 28 0.14 -12.95 -3.26
C ARG A 28 -0.83 -12.56 -4.38
N ASN A 29 -1.66 -11.55 -4.16
CA ASN A 29 -2.69 -11.08 -5.11
C ASN A 29 -2.40 -9.67 -5.64
N LEU A 30 -1.12 -9.30 -5.69
CA LEU A 30 -0.68 -7.91 -5.83
C LEU A 30 -1.22 -7.24 -7.11
N GLY A 31 -1.27 -7.96 -8.23
CA GLY A 31 -1.87 -7.45 -9.46
C GLY A 31 -3.36 -7.10 -9.32
N LEU A 32 -4.15 -8.01 -8.72
CA LEU A 32 -5.59 -7.79 -8.51
C LEU A 32 -5.85 -6.62 -7.55
N VAL A 33 -5.12 -6.54 -6.44
CA VAL A 33 -5.25 -5.45 -5.47
C VAL A 33 -4.87 -4.12 -6.11
N THR A 34 -3.82 -4.08 -6.92
CA THR A 34 -3.38 -2.87 -7.63
C THR A 34 -4.46 -2.38 -8.61
N VAL A 35 -5.04 -3.29 -9.41
CA VAL A 35 -6.13 -2.94 -10.34
C VAL A 35 -7.34 -2.41 -9.59
N LEU A 36 -7.73 -3.04 -8.48
CA LEU A 36 -8.85 -2.57 -7.66
C LEU A 36 -8.61 -1.16 -7.11
N LEU A 37 -7.42 -0.88 -6.58
CA LEU A 37 -7.06 0.45 -6.09
C LEU A 37 -7.05 1.49 -7.22
N LEU A 38 -6.61 1.10 -8.42
CA LEU A 38 -6.61 1.99 -9.59
C LEU A 38 -8.04 2.34 -10.02
N VAL A 39 -8.95 1.36 -10.08
CA VAL A 39 -10.38 1.60 -10.36
C VAL A 39 -10.98 2.51 -9.29
N LEU A 40 -10.70 2.24 -8.02
CA LEU A 40 -11.24 3.03 -6.89
C LEU A 40 -10.72 4.48 -6.91
N THR A 41 -9.46 4.67 -7.29
CA THR A 41 -8.84 5.98 -7.50
C THR A 41 -9.57 6.75 -8.60
N LEU A 42 -9.74 6.13 -9.78
CA LEU A 42 -10.37 6.78 -10.93
C LEU A 42 -11.83 7.15 -10.66
N LEU A 43 -12.60 6.26 -10.04
CA LEU A 43 -13.99 6.53 -9.66
C LEU A 43 -14.07 7.67 -8.64
N SER A 44 -13.24 7.63 -7.60
CA SER A 44 -13.24 8.65 -6.55
C SER A 44 -12.76 10.01 -7.06
N LEU A 45 -11.83 10.02 -8.00
CA LEU A 45 -11.36 11.24 -8.64
C LEU A 45 -12.42 11.79 -9.62
N ALA A 46 -13.08 10.93 -10.37
CA ALA A 46 -14.19 11.32 -11.25
C ALA A 46 -15.33 11.95 -10.44
N THR A 47 -15.73 11.33 -9.32
CA THR A 47 -16.74 11.91 -8.43
C THR A 47 -16.25 13.19 -7.78
N ALA A 48 -14.96 13.32 -7.42
CA ALA A 48 -14.40 14.55 -6.86
C ALA A 48 -14.38 15.71 -7.87
N LEU A 49 -14.04 15.45 -9.13
CA LEU A 49 -13.88 16.46 -10.19
C LEU A 49 -15.15 16.77 -10.98
N MET A 50 -16.23 16.02 -10.77
CA MET A 50 -17.49 16.24 -11.49
C MET A 50 -17.99 17.70 -11.34
N VAL A 51 -18.29 18.32 -12.49
CA VAL A 51 -18.37 19.78 -12.77
C VAL A 51 -19.48 20.53 -12.02
N ASN A 52 -20.42 19.85 -11.37
CA ASN A 52 -21.53 20.49 -10.65
C ASN A 52 -21.13 21.04 -9.27
N LEU A 53 -20.03 21.80 -9.22
CA LEU A 53 -19.39 22.36 -8.02
C LEU A 53 -20.35 23.24 -7.20
N LYS A 54 -21.32 23.92 -7.85
CA LYS A 54 -22.26 24.83 -7.18
C LYS A 54 -23.23 24.10 -6.23
N ASN A 55 -23.50 22.81 -6.45
CA ASN A 55 -24.39 22.01 -5.62
C ASN A 55 -23.64 20.94 -4.80
N LYS A 56 -22.30 20.97 -4.81
CA LYS A 56 -21.48 19.91 -4.23
C LYS A 56 -21.10 20.28 -2.80
N SER A 57 -21.48 19.44 -1.85
CA SER A 57 -21.05 19.60 -0.45
C SER A 57 -19.53 19.51 -0.34
N HIS A 58 -18.91 20.44 0.38
CA HIS A 58 -17.47 20.41 0.69
C HIS A 58 -17.05 19.10 1.36
N VAL A 59 -17.93 18.50 2.17
CA VAL A 59 -17.68 17.21 2.83
C VAL A 59 -17.58 16.08 1.80
N SER A 60 -18.48 16.04 0.81
CA SER A 60 -18.47 15.02 -0.24
C SER A 60 -17.21 15.10 -1.10
N TYR A 61 -16.76 16.33 -1.40
CA TYR A 61 -15.49 16.54 -2.09
C TYR A 61 -14.31 16.02 -1.27
N LEU A 62 -14.21 16.41 0.02
CA LEU A 62 -13.08 16.02 0.88
C LEU A 62 -13.01 14.50 1.06
N VAL A 63 -14.14 13.83 1.24
CA VAL A 63 -14.20 12.37 1.32
C VAL A 63 -13.71 11.73 0.03
N SER A 64 -14.24 12.15 -1.12
CA SER A 64 -13.86 11.57 -2.42
C SER A 64 -12.37 11.80 -2.74
N ALA A 65 -11.87 13.01 -2.46
CA ALA A 65 -10.46 13.36 -2.64
C ALA A 65 -9.54 12.56 -1.71
N SER A 66 -9.95 12.34 -0.46
CA SER A 66 -9.18 11.55 0.51
C SER A 66 -9.09 10.08 0.09
N ILE A 67 -10.22 9.50 -0.35
CA ILE A 67 -10.26 8.14 -0.87
C ILE A 67 -9.36 8.00 -2.10
N ALA A 68 -9.43 8.94 -3.05
CA ALA A 68 -8.58 8.95 -4.22
C ALA A 68 -7.08 9.06 -3.85
N SER A 69 -6.74 9.94 -2.91
CA SER A 69 -5.36 10.15 -2.44
C SER A 69 -4.75 8.90 -1.79
N LEU A 70 -5.48 8.26 -0.88
CA LEU A 70 -5.02 7.03 -0.25
C LEU A 70 -4.88 5.90 -1.28
N SER A 71 -5.85 5.78 -2.18
CA SER A 71 -5.87 4.71 -3.17
C SER A 71 -4.74 4.83 -4.19
N ILE A 72 -4.41 6.05 -4.64
CA ILE A 72 -3.28 6.25 -5.54
C ILE A 72 -1.94 6.08 -4.83
N GLY A 73 -1.85 6.52 -3.55
CA GLY A 73 -0.66 6.33 -2.73
C GLY A 73 -0.31 4.85 -2.58
N PHE A 74 -1.23 4.06 -2.02
CA PHE A 74 -1.03 2.62 -1.88
C PHE A 74 -0.92 1.90 -3.23
N GLY A 75 -1.73 2.29 -4.21
CA GLY A 75 -1.71 1.72 -5.55
C GLY A 75 -0.37 1.92 -6.25
N SER A 76 0.28 3.07 -6.08
CA SER A 76 1.58 3.37 -6.68
C SER A 76 2.72 2.53 -6.09
N ILE A 77 2.68 2.27 -4.77
CA ILE A 77 3.65 1.40 -4.09
C ILE A 77 3.48 -0.04 -4.60
N LEU A 78 2.24 -0.54 -4.62
CA LEU A 78 1.96 -1.89 -5.10
C LEU A 78 2.30 -2.03 -6.59
N LEU A 79 1.97 -1.05 -7.44
CA LEU A 79 2.34 -1.08 -8.85
C LEU A 79 3.86 -1.11 -9.04
N SER A 80 4.61 -0.32 -8.25
CA SER A 80 6.09 -0.32 -8.29
C SER A 80 6.66 -1.69 -7.93
N ASN A 81 6.08 -2.35 -6.94
CA ASN A 81 6.42 -3.71 -6.55
C ASN A 81 6.01 -4.75 -7.62
N TYR A 82 4.90 -4.51 -8.34
CA TYR A 82 4.46 -5.38 -9.44
C TYR A 82 5.43 -5.35 -10.63
N VAL A 83 5.94 -4.17 -10.98
CA VAL A 83 6.86 -3.98 -12.11
C VAL A 83 8.32 -4.28 -11.75
N GLY A 84 8.60 -4.71 -10.52
CA GLY A 84 9.92 -5.19 -10.09
C GLY A 84 10.89 -4.10 -9.64
N VAL A 85 10.41 -2.90 -9.31
CA VAL A 85 11.26 -1.84 -8.72
C VAL A 85 11.56 -2.11 -7.24
N TYR A 86 10.69 -2.86 -6.55
CA TYR A 86 10.80 -3.27 -5.14
C TYR A 86 11.13 -2.10 -4.19
N ILE A 87 10.09 -1.51 -3.62
CA ILE A 87 10.15 -0.46 -2.59
C ILE A 87 9.95 -1.08 -1.21
#